data_AF-A0A6P1MJY6-F1
#
_entry.id   AF-A0A6P1MJY6-F1
#
_cell.length_a   1.000
_cell.length_b   1.000
_cell.length_c   1.000
_cell.angle_alpha   90.00
_cell.angle_beta   90.00
_cell.angle_gamma   90.00
#
_symmetry.space_group_name_H-M   'P 1'
#
loop_
_entity.id
_entity.type
_entity.pdbx_description
1 polymer ?
#
loop_
_entity_poly.entity_id
_entity_poly.type
_entity_poly.pdbx_seq_one_letter_code
_entity_poly.pdbx_strand_id
1 'polypeptide(L)'
;MYNKKIKGIVVAVAVIVLTGTVFAAANTNEPQSHVLNLPAREQWANNHGYCGETSIQTDALYYGTYISQEMARKIAGSELLVSENDDELLNALKLDFDEWNYDQKTPQYKSYLAWTKKHLQQGHPVIITVYVKDMEDPDFDHIVPVTGYISKDADTFHDSDKLIFNDNFKKEPFTRTFQSMWDERSMKRNHSEYEYCIPKNVDYGVAITGIRDKKKKQFRFPLTWIPGMNPM
;
A
#
# COMPACT_ATOMS: atom_id res chain seq x y z
N MET A 1 -75.15 2.32 45.16
CA MET A 1 -74.33 3.38 45.78
C MET A 1 -72.92 2.83 45.98
N TYR A 2 -71.95 3.64 45.57
CA TYR A 2 -70.50 3.39 45.50
C TYR A 2 -69.90 2.91 46.83
N ASN A 3 -68.98 1.93 46.78
CA ASN A 3 -67.78 2.01 47.62
C ASN A 3 -66.58 1.29 47.00
N LYS A 4 -65.64 2.09 46.49
CA LYS A 4 -64.33 1.71 45.93
C LYS A 4 -63.42 1.24 47.07
N LYS A 5 -62.84 0.04 46.97
CA LYS A 5 -61.60 -0.33 47.68
C LYS A 5 -60.44 -0.28 46.68
N ILE A 6 -59.55 0.68 46.89
CA ILE A 6 -58.30 0.88 46.15
C ILE A 6 -57.32 -0.20 46.61
N LYS A 7 -56.87 -1.07 45.70
CA LYS A 7 -55.73 -1.97 45.93
C LYS A 7 -54.45 -1.22 45.54
N GLY A 8 -53.56 -1.00 46.50
CA GLY A 8 -52.26 -0.39 46.27
C GLY A 8 -51.40 -1.27 45.35
N ILE A 9 -50.86 -0.66 44.30
CA ILE A 9 -49.84 -1.26 43.44
C ILE A 9 -48.49 -0.92 44.07
N VAL A 10 -47.76 -1.93 44.53
CA VAL A 10 -46.35 -1.79 44.89
C VAL A 10 -45.54 -1.91 43.60
N VAL A 11 -44.97 -0.80 43.12
CA VAL A 11 -44.01 -0.82 42.01
C VAL A 11 -42.62 -1.05 42.61
N ALA A 12 -42.08 -2.24 42.42
CA ALA A 12 -40.67 -2.51 42.71
C ALA A 12 -39.82 -1.82 41.63
N VAL A 13 -39.09 -0.77 41.99
CA VAL A 13 -38.11 -0.13 41.12
C VAL A 13 -36.84 -0.98 41.14
N ALA A 14 -36.60 -1.74 40.08
CA ALA A 14 -35.32 -2.40 39.85
C ALA A 14 -34.30 -1.33 39.44
N VAL A 15 -33.39 -0.98 40.35
CA VAL A 15 -32.22 -0.16 40.02
C VAL A 15 -31.23 -1.03 39.28
N ILE A 16 -31.21 -0.94 37.95
CA ILE A 16 -30.16 -1.53 37.12
C ILE A 16 -28.93 -0.62 37.25
N VAL A 17 -27.98 -1.03 38.09
CA VAL A 17 -26.65 -0.43 38.10
C VAL A 17 -25.91 -0.93 36.87
N LEU A 18 -25.98 -0.16 35.78
CA LEU A 18 -25.09 -0.34 34.63
C LEU A 18 -23.68 0.06 35.07
N THR A 19 -22.88 -0.93 35.48
CA THR A 19 -21.42 -0.76 35.58
C THR A 19 -20.89 -0.64 34.15
N GLY A 20 -20.89 0.57 33.61
CA GLY A 20 -20.24 0.87 32.34
C GLY A 20 -18.75 0.62 32.48
N THR A 21 -18.25 -0.47 31.93
CA THR A 21 -16.82 -0.60 31.63
C THR A 21 -16.50 0.38 30.52
N VAL A 22 -15.94 1.53 30.89
CA VAL A 22 -15.30 2.42 29.93
C VAL A 22 -14.07 1.69 29.44
N PHE A 23 -14.13 1.10 28.24
CA PHE A 23 -12.92 0.72 27.53
C PHE A 23 -12.21 2.01 27.17
N ALA A 24 -11.20 2.39 27.96
CA ALA A 24 -10.23 3.36 27.51
C ALA A 24 -9.58 2.76 26.26
N ALA A 25 -9.80 3.37 25.09
CA ALA A 25 -8.99 3.07 23.93
C ALA A 25 -7.54 3.31 24.34
N ALA A 26 -6.73 2.25 24.33
CA ALA A 26 -5.32 2.39 24.59
C ALA A 26 -4.74 3.26 23.47
N ASN A 27 -4.41 4.52 23.78
CA ASN A 27 -3.54 5.35 22.95
C ASN A 27 -2.15 4.75 23.06
N THR A 28 -1.92 3.66 22.33
CA THR A 28 -0.59 3.08 22.24
C THR A 28 0.20 3.96 21.28
N ASN A 29 1.14 4.76 21.80
CA ASN A 29 2.20 5.43 21.02
C ASN A 29 3.19 4.43 20.37
N GLU A 30 2.79 3.17 20.27
CA GLU A 30 3.59 2.08 19.73
C GLU A 30 3.37 1.99 18.23
N PRO A 31 4.43 1.79 17.43
CA PRO A 31 4.30 1.59 15.99
C PRO A 31 3.38 0.40 15.67
N GLN A 32 2.42 0.62 14.79
CA GLN A 32 1.50 -0.39 14.26
C GLN A 32 1.93 -0.84 12.88
N SER A 33 1.74 -2.12 12.59
CA SER A 33 2.00 -2.71 11.27
C SER A 33 0.73 -2.68 10.43
N HIS A 34 0.83 -2.08 9.25
CA HIS A 34 -0.23 -2.02 8.25
C HIS A 34 0.28 -2.68 6.96
N VAL A 35 -0.19 -3.90 6.68
CA VAL A 35 0.27 -4.70 5.54
C VAL A 35 -0.94 -5.16 4.72
N LEU A 36 -0.89 -4.91 3.42
CA LEU A 36 -1.87 -5.34 2.45
C LEU A 36 -1.62 -6.80 2.04
N ASN A 37 -2.68 -7.54 1.72
CA ASN A 37 -2.56 -8.90 1.20
C ASN A 37 -2.11 -8.90 -0.28
N LEU A 38 -0.84 -8.59 -0.50
CA LEU A 38 -0.16 -8.47 -1.79
C LEU A 38 1.05 -9.41 -1.79
N PRO A 39 0.87 -10.70 -2.11
CA PRO A 39 1.98 -11.63 -2.17
C PRO A 39 2.98 -11.21 -3.25
N ALA A 40 4.28 -11.42 -2.97
CA ALA A 40 5.34 -11.12 -3.92
C ALA A 40 5.20 -11.94 -5.21
N ARG A 41 5.69 -11.36 -6.31
CA ARG A 41 5.71 -11.96 -7.64
C ARG A 41 7.10 -11.79 -8.25
N GLU A 42 7.45 -12.70 -9.14
CA GLU A 42 8.73 -12.66 -9.84
C GLU A 42 8.54 -12.02 -11.22
N GLN A 43 9.34 -11.01 -11.52
CA GLN A 43 9.42 -10.44 -12.86
C GLN A 43 10.19 -11.37 -13.79
N TRP A 44 9.89 -11.27 -15.08
CA TRP A 44 10.73 -11.88 -16.10
C TRP A 44 12.01 -11.05 -16.31
N ALA A 45 13.14 -11.74 -16.52
CA ALA A 45 14.47 -11.13 -16.56
C ALA A 45 14.93 -10.69 -17.98
N ASN A 46 14.13 -10.92 -19.01
CA ASN A 46 14.45 -10.58 -20.39
C ASN A 46 13.90 -9.21 -20.80
N ASN A 47 14.31 -8.71 -21.98
CA ASN A 47 13.77 -7.49 -22.60
C ASN A 47 13.81 -6.25 -21.69
N HIS A 48 14.97 -5.94 -21.10
CA HIS A 48 15.18 -4.81 -20.17
C HIS A 48 14.51 -4.96 -18.79
N GLY A 49 13.91 -6.11 -18.49
CA GLY A 49 13.20 -6.37 -17.24
C GLY A 49 11.70 -6.15 -17.39
N TYR A 50 10.92 -6.50 -16.37
CA TYR A 50 9.45 -6.37 -16.35
C TYR A 50 8.97 -5.82 -14.99
N CYS A 51 9.77 -4.93 -14.38
CA CYS A 51 9.54 -4.44 -13.03
C CYS A 51 8.23 -3.64 -12.92
N GLY A 52 7.97 -2.73 -13.86
CA GLY A 52 6.72 -1.97 -13.94
C GLY A 52 5.51 -2.86 -14.18
N GLU A 53 5.59 -3.78 -15.14
CA GLU A 53 4.50 -4.70 -15.46
C GLU A 53 4.19 -5.66 -14.31
N THR A 54 5.21 -6.17 -13.63
CA THR A 54 5.04 -7.06 -12.47
C THR A 54 4.44 -6.31 -11.29
N SER A 55 4.85 -5.06 -11.08
CA SER A 55 4.28 -4.19 -10.03
C SER A 55 2.80 -3.92 -10.28
N ILE A 56 2.42 -3.48 -11.49
CA ILE A 56 1.01 -3.26 -11.83
C ILE A 56 0.21 -4.56 -11.84
N GLN A 57 0.77 -5.68 -12.32
CA GLN A 57 0.12 -6.99 -12.23
C GLN A 57 -0.20 -7.34 -10.77
N THR A 58 0.74 -7.10 -9.86
CA THR A 58 0.60 -7.40 -8.42
C THR A 58 -0.55 -6.58 -7.80
N ASP A 59 -0.56 -5.27 -8.06
CA ASP A 59 -1.53 -4.35 -7.48
C ASP A 59 -2.92 -4.46 -8.13
N ALA A 60 -2.99 -4.69 -9.44
CA ALA A 60 -4.24 -4.95 -10.14
C ALA A 60 -4.93 -6.22 -9.61
N LEU A 61 -4.13 -7.26 -9.31
CA LEU A 61 -4.64 -8.52 -8.78
C LEU A 61 -5.23 -8.40 -7.38
N TYR A 62 -4.73 -7.48 -6.57
CA TYR A 62 -5.32 -7.16 -5.27
C TYR A 62 -6.75 -6.63 -5.37
N TYR A 63 -7.10 -6.04 -6.52
CA TYR A 63 -8.47 -5.66 -6.86
C TYR A 63 -9.22 -6.69 -7.72
N GLY A 64 -8.62 -7.86 -7.96
CA GLY A 64 -9.23 -8.97 -8.72
C GLY A 64 -9.04 -8.89 -10.23
N THR A 65 -8.22 -7.96 -10.73
CA THR A 65 -7.91 -7.84 -12.16
C THR A 65 -6.60 -8.56 -12.48
N TYR A 66 -6.68 -9.63 -13.28
CA TYR A 66 -5.50 -10.33 -13.77
C TYR A 66 -5.05 -9.79 -15.13
N ILE A 67 -3.74 -9.62 -15.28
CA ILE A 67 -3.06 -9.39 -16.56
C ILE A 67 -1.69 -10.09 -16.53
N SER A 68 -1.20 -10.59 -17.67
CA SER A 68 0.19 -11.11 -17.75
C SER A 68 1.19 -9.98 -17.97
N GLN A 69 2.46 -10.19 -17.57
CA GLN A 69 3.53 -9.20 -17.80
C GLN A 69 3.70 -8.86 -19.29
N GLU A 70 3.59 -9.86 -20.18
CA GLU A 70 3.63 -9.63 -21.64
C GLU A 70 2.50 -8.74 -22.14
N MET A 71 1.27 -9.00 -21.67
CA MET A 71 0.10 -8.23 -22.10
C MET A 71 0.15 -6.81 -21.56
N ALA A 72 0.60 -6.63 -20.32
CA ALA A 72 0.84 -5.32 -19.72
C ALA A 72 1.78 -4.49 -20.60
N ARG A 73 2.94 -5.05 -20.99
CA ARG A 73 3.90 -4.42 -21.91
C ARG A 73 3.30 -4.09 -23.27
N LYS A 74 2.54 -5.01 -23.86
CA LYS A 74 1.88 -4.77 -25.16
C LYS A 74 0.90 -3.61 -25.11
N ILE A 75 0.19 -3.45 -24.00
CA ILE A 75 -0.75 -2.34 -23.81
C ILE A 75 0.00 -1.02 -23.59
N ALA A 76 1.06 -1.04 -22.76
CA ALA A 76 1.92 0.13 -22.54
C ALA A 76 2.72 0.54 -23.79
N GLY A 77 2.86 -0.35 -24.77
CA GLY A 77 3.54 -0.12 -26.05
C GLY A 77 5.07 -0.25 -25.98
N SER A 78 5.65 -0.26 -24.78
CA SER A 78 7.08 -0.42 -24.50
C SER A 78 7.27 -1.00 -23.10
N GLU A 79 8.51 -1.03 -22.61
CA GLU A 79 8.77 -1.15 -21.18
C GLU A 79 7.91 -0.16 -20.39
N LEU A 80 7.33 -0.64 -19.29
CA LEU A 80 6.46 0.15 -18.45
C LEU A 80 7.27 0.96 -17.43
N LEU A 81 7.16 2.29 -17.54
CA LEU A 81 7.81 3.27 -16.69
C LEU A 81 6.75 4.11 -15.98
N VAL A 82 6.91 4.26 -14.66
CA VAL A 82 6.01 5.08 -13.83
C VAL A 82 6.14 6.53 -14.25
N SER A 83 5.00 7.23 -14.37
CA SER A 83 4.93 8.63 -14.80
C SER A 83 5.30 8.90 -16.28
N GLU A 84 5.44 7.85 -17.09
CA GLU A 84 5.64 7.96 -18.55
C GLU A 84 4.53 7.30 -19.35
N ASN A 85 4.25 6.02 -19.09
CA ASN A 85 3.28 5.21 -19.86
C ASN A 85 2.48 4.21 -19.01
N ASP A 86 2.56 4.32 -17.68
CA ASP A 86 1.80 3.48 -16.74
C ASP A 86 0.30 3.79 -16.79
N ASP A 87 -0.07 5.05 -17.03
CA ASP A 87 -1.45 5.50 -17.17
C ASP A 87 -2.20 4.80 -18.32
N GLU A 88 -1.53 4.50 -19.44
CA GLU A 88 -2.10 3.73 -20.55
C GLU A 88 -2.58 2.35 -20.09
N LEU A 89 -1.74 1.64 -19.32
CA LEU A 89 -2.10 0.34 -18.76
C LEU A 89 -3.19 0.46 -17.70
N LEU A 90 -3.05 1.40 -16.76
CA LEU A 90 -4.02 1.61 -15.69
C LEU A 90 -5.42 1.94 -16.26
N ASN A 91 -5.48 2.78 -17.30
CA ASN A 91 -6.70 3.14 -17.99
C ASN A 91 -7.30 1.98 -18.82
N ALA A 92 -6.46 1.16 -19.45
CA ALA A 92 -6.90 -0.05 -20.16
C ALA A 92 -7.56 -1.04 -19.19
N LEU A 93 -6.95 -1.23 -18.00
CA LEU A 93 -7.45 -2.10 -16.94
C LEU A 93 -8.63 -1.54 -16.14
N LYS A 94 -9.05 -0.29 -16.44
CA LYS A 94 -10.11 0.41 -15.70
C LYS A 94 -9.79 0.50 -14.21
N LEU A 95 -8.54 0.85 -13.90
CA LEU A 95 -8.12 1.13 -12.54
C LEU A 95 -8.26 2.63 -12.26
N ASP A 96 -8.72 2.96 -11.06
CA ASP A 96 -8.59 4.31 -10.51
C ASP A 96 -7.23 4.38 -9.80
N PHE A 97 -6.55 5.51 -9.94
CA PHE A 97 -5.20 5.70 -9.42
C PHE A 97 -4.98 7.16 -9.00
N ASP A 98 -4.02 7.35 -8.11
CA ASP A 98 -3.52 8.66 -7.68
C ASP A 98 -2.01 8.65 -7.88
N GLU A 99 -1.51 9.59 -8.67
CA GLU A 99 -0.10 9.67 -9.03
C GLU A 99 0.60 10.69 -8.13
N TRP A 100 1.83 10.37 -7.73
CA TRP A 100 2.67 11.29 -7.00
C TRP A 100 3.04 12.48 -7.88
N ASN A 101 2.85 13.69 -7.35
CA ASN A 101 3.27 14.91 -8.04
C ASN A 101 4.79 15.10 -7.92
N TYR A 102 5.56 14.62 -8.89
CA TYR A 102 7.02 14.76 -8.92
C TYR A 102 7.50 16.19 -9.22
N ASP A 103 6.62 17.11 -9.63
CA ASP A 103 6.95 18.54 -9.89
C ASP A 103 6.98 19.40 -8.61
N GLN A 104 7.11 18.78 -7.43
CA GLN A 104 7.15 19.49 -6.16
C GLN A 104 8.57 19.81 -5.67
N LYS A 105 8.66 20.64 -4.64
CA LYS A 105 9.94 21.10 -4.09
C LYS A 105 10.79 19.93 -3.55
N THR A 106 12.09 19.95 -3.87
CA THR A 106 13.08 18.99 -3.38
C THR A 106 13.66 19.40 -2.01
N PRO A 107 14.14 18.45 -1.17
CA PRO A 107 14.07 17.00 -1.36
C PRO A 107 12.65 16.44 -1.14
N GLN A 108 12.26 15.46 -1.94
CA GLN A 108 10.88 14.92 -1.99
C GLN A 108 10.66 13.70 -1.09
N TYR A 109 11.70 12.89 -0.84
CA TYR A 109 11.56 11.57 -0.21
C TYR A 109 10.72 11.54 1.08
N LYS A 110 10.75 12.61 1.90
CA LYS A 110 9.95 12.69 3.14
C LYS A 110 8.46 12.84 2.86
N SER A 111 8.08 13.79 2.01
CA SER A 111 6.68 13.98 1.65
C SER A 111 6.18 12.80 0.82
N TYR A 112 7.04 12.22 -0.02
CA TYR A 112 6.76 11.02 -0.80
C TYR A 112 6.44 9.82 0.10
N LEU A 113 7.31 9.48 1.06
CA LEU A 113 7.08 8.38 1.98
C LEU A 113 5.88 8.60 2.92
N ALA A 114 5.61 9.85 3.31
CA ALA A 114 4.38 10.19 4.04
C ALA A 114 3.12 9.97 3.17
N TRP A 115 3.16 10.34 1.89
CA TRP A 115 2.10 10.05 0.93
C TRP A 115 1.90 8.55 0.73
N THR A 116 2.98 7.77 0.59
CA THR A 116 2.93 6.31 0.51
C THR A 116 2.21 5.70 1.71
N LYS A 117 2.56 6.09 2.94
CA LYS A 117 1.86 5.61 4.16
C LYS A 117 0.38 5.95 4.13
N LYS A 118 0.04 7.17 3.71
CA LYS A 118 -1.35 7.64 3.67
C LYS A 118 -2.21 6.80 2.72
N HIS A 119 -1.65 6.35 1.61
CA HIS A 119 -2.33 5.42 0.68
C HIS A 119 -2.45 4.01 1.25
N LEU A 120 -1.37 3.47 1.81
CA LEU A 120 -1.37 2.14 2.43
C LEU A 120 -2.38 2.05 3.58
N GLN A 121 -2.51 3.11 4.40
CA GLN A 121 -3.51 3.18 5.47
C GLN A 121 -4.95 3.09 4.95
N GLN A 122 -5.21 3.60 3.74
CA GLN A 122 -6.51 3.53 3.08
C GLN A 122 -6.73 2.18 2.36
N GLY A 123 -5.74 1.29 2.37
CA GLY A 123 -5.79 0.03 1.66
C GLY A 123 -5.49 0.15 0.17
N HIS A 124 -4.85 1.25 -0.26
CA HIS A 124 -4.39 1.45 -1.63
C HIS A 124 -2.96 0.92 -1.75
N PRO A 125 -2.69 -0.10 -2.58
CA PRO A 125 -1.32 -0.47 -2.91
C PRO A 125 -0.60 0.66 -3.64
N VAL A 126 0.71 0.77 -3.43
CA VAL A 126 1.54 1.85 -3.98
C VAL A 126 2.72 1.24 -4.72
N ILE A 127 2.95 1.70 -5.94
CA ILE A 127 4.14 1.38 -6.73
C ILE A 127 5.10 2.55 -6.59
N ILE A 128 6.36 2.24 -6.28
CA ILE A 128 7.42 3.23 -6.14
C ILE A 128 8.58 2.92 -7.07
N THR A 129 9.39 3.94 -7.36
CA THR A 129 10.65 3.79 -8.07
C THR A 129 11.84 3.85 -7.12
N VAL A 130 12.92 3.14 -7.45
CA VAL A 130 14.14 3.07 -6.64
C VAL A 130 15.38 3.07 -7.54
N TYR A 131 16.46 3.62 -7.00
CA TYR A 131 17.82 3.34 -7.43
C TYR A 131 18.22 1.92 -7.07
N VAL A 132 18.92 1.27 -8.00
CA VAL A 132 19.60 0.00 -7.82
C VAL A 132 21.09 0.25 -7.75
N LYS A 133 21.72 -0.45 -6.80
CA LYS A 133 23.17 -0.47 -6.65
C LYS A 133 23.87 -0.80 -7.98
N ASP A 134 24.87 0.01 -8.32
CA ASP A 134 25.72 -0.14 -9.51
C ASP A 134 25.00 0.10 -10.86
N MET A 135 23.83 0.73 -10.82
CA MET A 135 23.14 1.28 -11.98
C MET A 135 23.18 2.83 -11.96
N GLU A 136 22.92 3.46 -13.11
CA GLU A 136 23.29 4.87 -13.35
C GLU A 136 22.14 5.73 -13.91
N ASP A 137 20.91 5.21 -14.01
CA ASP A 137 19.80 6.01 -14.55
C ASP A 137 19.57 7.26 -13.68
N PRO A 138 19.54 8.47 -14.23
CA PRO A 138 19.44 9.70 -13.44
C PRO A 138 18.18 9.76 -12.57
N ASP A 139 17.08 9.14 -13.02
CA ASP A 139 15.77 9.22 -12.39
C ASP A 139 15.51 8.03 -11.47
N PHE A 140 15.56 6.80 -11.99
CA PHE A 140 15.42 5.55 -11.22
C PHE A 140 15.81 4.32 -12.07
N ASP A 141 16.17 3.20 -11.44
CA ASP A 141 16.55 1.97 -12.18
C ASP A 141 15.54 0.83 -12.06
N HIS A 142 14.65 0.88 -11.05
CA HIS A 142 13.75 -0.23 -10.75
C HIS A 142 12.43 0.23 -10.17
N ILE A 143 11.40 -0.57 -10.38
CA ILE A 143 10.00 -0.29 -9.99
C ILE A 143 9.53 -1.43 -9.10
N VAL A 144 9.00 -1.11 -7.92
CA VAL A 144 8.63 -2.09 -6.89
C VAL A 144 7.28 -1.78 -6.27
N PRO A 145 6.42 -2.79 -5.99
CA PRO A 145 5.21 -2.58 -5.22
C PRO A 145 5.52 -2.55 -3.72
N VAL A 146 4.94 -1.57 -3.05
CA VAL A 146 4.95 -1.39 -1.60
C VAL A 146 3.70 -2.02 -1.03
N THR A 147 3.90 -2.92 -0.09
CA THR A 147 2.83 -3.75 0.48
C THR A 147 2.46 -3.36 1.89
N GLY A 148 3.25 -2.52 2.56
CA GLY A 148 2.91 -2.06 3.90
C GLY A 148 3.92 -1.13 4.54
N TYR A 149 3.59 -0.73 5.77
CA TYR A 149 4.47 0.07 6.61
C TYR A 149 4.31 -0.28 8.09
N ILE A 150 5.29 0.12 8.90
CA ILE A 150 5.23 0.06 10.36
C ILE A 150 5.51 1.47 10.89
N SER A 151 4.54 2.10 11.54
CA SER A 151 4.64 3.48 12.04
C SER A 151 3.65 3.77 13.16
N LYS A 152 3.87 4.86 13.90
CA LYS A 152 2.94 5.37 14.92
C LYS A 152 1.75 6.10 14.32
N ASP A 153 1.89 6.61 13.09
CA ASP A 153 0.83 7.30 12.36
C ASP A 153 0.92 7.01 10.86
N ALA A 154 -0.13 7.42 10.13
CA ALA A 154 -0.31 7.11 8.72
C ALA A 154 0.15 8.20 7.77
N ASP A 155 0.48 9.41 8.26
CA ASP A 155 0.60 10.60 7.41
C ASP A 155 1.81 11.48 7.71
N THR A 156 2.59 11.15 8.74
CA THR A 156 3.77 11.93 9.14
C THR A 156 5.04 11.10 8.96
N PHE A 157 6.03 11.60 8.24
CA PHE A 157 7.31 10.91 8.10
C PHE A 157 8.04 10.82 9.45
N HIS A 158 8.44 9.62 9.86
CA HIS A 158 9.45 9.41 10.91
C HIS A 158 10.60 8.57 10.39
N ASP A 159 11.83 8.96 10.75
CA ASP A 159 13.05 8.22 10.36
C ASP A 159 13.01 6.74 10.78
N SER A 160 12.33 6.44 11.89
CA SER A 160 12.17 5.09 12.46
C SER A 160 11.07 4.25 11.80
N ASP A 161 10.20 4.86 10.98
CA ASP A 161 9.15 4.14 10.27
C ASP A 161 9.78 3.09 9.36
N LYS A 162 9.08 1.98 9.13
CA LYS A 162 9.55 0.95 8.20
C LYS A 162 8.63 0.85 7.00
N LEU A 163 9.22 0.68 5.83
CA LEU A 163 8.51 0.32 4.61
C LEU A 163 8.65 -1.17 4.35
N ILE A 164 7.59 -1.79 3.83
CA ILE A 164 7.54 -3.19 3.43
C ILE A 164 7.25 -3.23 1.93
N PHE A 165 8.11 -3.84 1.13
CA PHE A 165 8.01 -3.84 -0.33
C PHE A 165 8.54 -5.14 -0.94
N ASN A 166 8.08 -5.50 -2.13
CA ASN A 166 8.56 -6.67 -2.88
C ASN A 166 9.56 -6.21 -3.94
N ASP A 167 10.72 -6.86 -4.06
CA ASP A 167 11.74 -6.47 -5.05
C ASP A 167 11.48 -7.02 -6.46
N ASN A 168 10.37 -7.71 -6.66
CA ASN A 168 10.01 -8.44 -7.87
C ASN A 168 10.95 -9.60 -8.25
N PHE A 169 11.81 -10.07 -7.34
CA PHE A 169 12.71 -11.21 -7.56
C PHE A 169 12.59 -12.29 -6.48
N LYS A 170 12.27 -11.89 -5.26
CA LYS A 170 12.18 -12.78 -4.09
C LYS A 170 10.73 -12.94 -3.66
N LYS A 171 10.45 -14.11 -3.09
CA LYS A 171 9.12 -14.43 -2.52
C LYS A 171 8.83 -13.70 -1.22
N GLU A 172 9.87 -13.33 -0.49
CA GLU A 172 9.74 -12.64 0.79
C GLU A 172 9.89 -11.13 0.61
N PRO A 173 9.01 -10.33 1.24
CA PRO A 173 9.12 -8.88 1.20
C PRO A 173 10.35 -8.39 1.98
N PHE A 174 10.88 -7.26 1.56
CA PHE A 174 11.89 -6.51 2.29
C PHE A 174 11.22 -5.64 3.34
N THR A 175 11.91 -5.39 4.44
CA THR A 175 11.49 -4.41 5.44
C THR A 175 12.67 -3.54 5.82
N ARG A 176 12.55 -2.22 5.65
CA ARG A 176 13.64 -1.27 5.90
C ARG A 176 13.13 0.01 6.54
N THR A 177 13.97 0.65 7.36
CA THR A 177 13.61 1.94 7.97
C THR A 177 13.66 3.05 6.93
N PHE A 178 12.80 4.06 7.06
CA PHE A 178 12.75 5.21 6.18
C PHE A 178 14.10 5.93 6.12
N GLN A 179 14.80 6.05 7.26
CA GLN A 179 16.13 6.65 7.30
C GLN A 179 17.17 5.89 6.46
N SER A 180 17.05 4.57 6.35
CA SER A 180 17.95 3.76 5.54
C SER A 180 17.61 3.78 4.05
N MET A 181 16.37 4.12 3.68
CA MET A 181 15.90 3.85 2.32
C MET A 181 16.22 4.92 1.29
N TRP A 182 16.49 6.17 1.65
CA TRP A 182 16.69 7.22 0.65
C TRP A 182 18.17 7.48 0.35
N ASP A 183 18.53 7.83 -0.88
CA ASP A 183 19.88 8.32 -1.19
C ASP A 183 19.89 9.27 -2.41
N GLU A 184 21.02 9.91 -2.64
CA GLU A 184 21.30 10.57 -3.92
C GLU A 184 21.70 9.52 -4.96
N ARG A 185 21.62 9.82 -6.27
CA ARG A 185 21.98 8.89 -7.35
C ARG A 185 23.36 8.23 -7.19
N SER A 186 24.31 8.93 -6.57
CA SER A 186 25.64 8.36 -6.26
C SER A 186 25.60 7.18 -5.28
N MET A 187 24.47 7.01 -4.60
CA MET A 187 24.15 6.07 -3.53
C MET A 187 25.20 5.98 -2.41
N LYS A 188 26.12 6.95 -2.25
CA LYS A 188 27.29 6.83 -1.36
C LYS A 188 26.99 6.59 0.12
N ARG A 189 25.75 6.84 0.58
CA ARG A 189 25.38 6.63 1.99
C ARG A 189 24.93 5.19 2.21
N ASN A 190 23.93 4.76 1.44
CA ASN A 190 23.21 3.50 1.65
C ASN A 190 23.66 2.39 0.69
N HIS A 191 24.44 2.68 -0.37
CA HIS A 191 25.07 1.70 -1.30
C HIS A 191 26.01 0.70 -0.64
N SER A 192 26.57 1.03 0.54
CA SER A 192 27.41 0.10 1.28
C SER A 192 26.60 -1.00 1.96
N GLU A 193 25.33 -0.75 2.27
CA GLU A 193 24.52 -1.61 3.14
C GLU A 193 23.32 -2.23 2.40
N TYR A 194 22.81 -1.58 1.35
CA TYR A 194 21.54 -1.98 0.72
C TYR A 194 21.55 -1.88 -0.81
N GLU A 195 20.79 -2.77 -1.44
CA GLU A 195 20.67 -2.91 -2.90
C GLU A 195 19.77 -1.85 -3.55
N TYR A 196 18.75 -1.37 -2.83
CA TYR A 196 17.74 -0.46 -3.35
C TYR A 196 17.70 0.83 -2.52
N CYS A 197 17.55 2.00 -3.15
CA CYS A 197 17.30 3.26 -2.44
C CYS A 197 16.27 4.13 -3.16
N ILE A 198 15.36 4.76 -2.43
CA ILE A 198 14.46 5.79 -2.93
C ILE A 198 15.28 7.05 -3.27
N PRO A 199 15.05 7.68 -4.43
CA PRO A 199 15.67 8.96 -4.74
C PRO A 199 15.45 10.03 -3.66
N LYS A 200 16.46 10.82 -3.34
CA LYS A 200 16.31 11.91 -2.36
C LYS A 200 15.44 13.06 -2.90
N ASN A 201 15.62 13.37 -4.18
CA ASN A 201 15.26 14.67 -4.73
C ASN A 201 13.99 14.65 -5.58
N VAL A 202 13.88 13.71 -6.51
CA VAL A 202 12.74 13.56 -7.41
C VAL A 202 12.30 12.10 -7.33
N ASP A 203 11.06 11.89 -6.89
CA ASP A 203 10.47 10.57 -6.71
C ASP A 203 9.35 10.36 -7.73
N TYR A 204 9.11 9.12 -8.14
CA TYR A 204 8.00 8.76 -9.03
C TYR A 204 7.20 7.64 -8.39
N GLY A 205 5.88 7.70 -8.45
CA GLY A 205 5.04 6.68 -7.82
C GLY A 205 3.57 6.83 -8.14
N VAL A 206 2.86 5.72 -8.05
CA VAL A 206 1.43 5.66 -8.31
C VAL A 206 0.75 4.75 -7.31
N ALA A 207 -0.36 5.21 -6.74
CA ALA A 207 -1.20 4.42 -5.86
C ALA A 207 -2.43 3.95 -6.65
N ILE A 208 -2.68 2.65 -6.70
CA ILE A 208 -3.90 2.12 -7.30
C ILE A 208 -4.99 2.17 -6.24
N THR A 209 -6.06 2.93 -6.47
CA THR A 209 -7.09 3.22 -5.46
C THR A 209 -8.34 2.35 -5.61
N GLY A 210 -8.50 1.68 -6.76
CA GLY A 210 -9.55 0.70 -6.96
C GLY A 210 -9.84 0.39 -8.42
N ILE A 211 -11.01 -0.20 -8.65
CA ILE A 211 -11.56 -0.43 -9.98
C ILE A 211 -12.51 0.71 -10.30
N ARG A 212 -12.31 1.31 -11.48
CA ARG A 212 -13.18 2.33 -12.06
C ARG A 212 -14.54 1.74 -12.41
N ASP A 213 -15.43 1.71 -11.43
CA ASP A 213 -16.83 1.32 -11.61
C ASP A 213 -17.77 2.51 -11.36
N LYS A 214 -18.44 2.96 -12.42
CA LYS A 214 -19.47 4.02 -12.35
C LYS A 214 -20.62 3.68 -11.39
N LYS A 215 -20.81 2.40 -11.04
CA LYS A 215 -21.85 1.91 -10.11
C LYS A 215 -21.31 1.61 -8.70
N LYS A 216 -20.01 1.80 -8.43
CA LYS A 216 -19.34 1.57 -7.14
C LYS A 216 -19.56 0.16 -6.54
N LYS A 217 -19.76 -0.86 -7.36
CA LYS A 217 -19.89 -2.27 -6.92
C LYS A 217 -18.51 -2.92 -6.85
N GLN A 218 -17.64 -2.40 -5.99
CA GLN A 218 -16.34 -3.00 -5.77
C GLN A 218 -16.52 -4.30 -4.98
N PHE A 219 -16.35 -5.44 -5.64
CA PHE A 219 -16.25 -6.73 -4.99
C PHE A 219 -14.79 -6.99 -4.68
N ARG A 220 -14.37 -6.63 -3.46
CA ARG A 220 -13.08 -7.06 -2.96
C ARG A 220 -13.22 -8.53 -2.57
N PHE A 221 -12.62 -9.42 -3.34
CA PHE A 221 -12.45 -10.80 -2.92
C PHE A 221 -11.25 -10.83 -1.99
N PRO A 222 -11.42 -10.96 -0.67
CA PRO A 222 -10.28 -11.26 0.17
C PRO A 222 -9.71 -12.60 -0.33
N LEU A 223 -8.48 -12.59 -0.83
CA LEU A 223 -7.66 -13.80 -0.99
C LEU A 223 -7.23 -14.30 0.40
N THR A 224 -8.17 -14.45 1.32
CA THR A 224 -7.95 -15.15 2.57
C THR A 224 -8.04 -16.63 2.25
N TRP A 225 -6.95 -17.35 2.48
CA TRP A 225 -6.97 -18.81 2.56
C TRP A 225 -8.07 -19.21 3.54
N ILE A 226 -9.11 -19.88 3.05
CA ILE A 226 -10.13 -20.51 3.91
C ILE A 226 -9.52 -21.85 4.35
N PRO A 227 -9.24 -22.05 5.65
CA PRO A 227 -8.79 -23.34 6.14
C PRO A 227 -9.82 -24.42 5.77
N GLY A 228 -9.43 -25.41 4.97
CA GLY A 228 -10.25 -26.58 4.66
C GLY A 228 -10.71 -26.76 3.20
N MET A 229 -10.33 -25.88 2.27
CA MET A 229 -10.51 -26.18 0.84
C MET A 229 -9.27 -26.93 0.31
N ASN A 230 -9.39 -28.25 0.16
CA ASN A 230 -8.41 -29.04 -0.59
C ASN A 230 -8.40 -28.59 -2.06
N PRO A 231 -7.22 -28.47 -2.70
CA PRO A 231 -7.15 -28.32 -4.13
C PRO A 231 -7.76 -29.58 -4.78
N MET A 232 -8.71 -29.37 -5.71
CA MET A 232 -9.12 -30.39 -6.67
C MET A 232 -8.06 -30.55 -7.76
#